data_AF-A0A1V9Z6K1-F1
#
_entry.id   AF-A0A1V9Z6K1-F1
#
_cell.length_a   1.000
_cell.length_b   1.000
_cell.length_c   1.000
_cell.angle_alpha   90.00
_cell.angle_beta   90.00
_cell.angle_gamma   90.00
#
_symmetry.space_group_name_H-M   'P 1'
#
loop_
_entity.id
_entity.type
_entity.pdbx_description
1 polymer ?
#
loop_
_entity_poly.entity_id
_entity_poly.type
_entity_poly.pdbx_seq_one_letter_code
_entity_poly.pdbx_strand_id
1 'polypeptide(L)'
;MISIPSATMAHITRLLTTAMADAEQRLSKTQDPLRDIATFRERLHYVNQIMQEALENAKLNPRHSPNAYQTIEFLHDMQQKLTQAEEIKREFTLLVEIQAVKTISFQPNALTT
;
A
#
# COMPACT_ATOMS: atom_id res chain seq x y z
N MET A 1 0.55 -24.85 13.77
CA MET A 1 -0.27 -24.06 12.82
C MET A 1 -0.26 -22.61 13.30
N ILE A 2 -0.11 -21.65 12.38
CA ILE A 2 -0.16 -20.21 12.69
C ILE A 2 -1.63 -19.81 12.81
N SER A 3 -1.95 -18.97 13.80
CA SER A 3 -3.29 -18.46 14.04
C SER A 3 -3.20 -16.98 14.40
N ILE A 4 -3.77 -16.13 13.55
CA ILE A 4 -3.89 -14.71 13.84
C ILE A 4 -5.26 -14.46 14.47
N PRO A 5 -5.38 -13.69 15.57
CA PRO A 5 -6.69 -13.34 16.12
C PRO A 5 -7.58 -12.61 15.10
N SER A 6 -8.86 -12.93 15.04
CA SER A 6 -9.79 -12.36 14.04
C SER A 6 -9.93 -10.84 14.15
N ALA A 7 -9.81 -10.29 15.36
CA ALA A 7 -9.77 -8.84 15.56
C ALA A 7 -8.53 -8.19 14.90
N THR A 8 -7.37 -8.83 15.00
CA THR A 8 -6.12 -8.38 14.35
C THR A 8 -6.24 -8.46 12.83
N MET A 9 -6.79 -9.56 12.30
CA MET A 9 -7.04 -9.71 10.85
C MET A 9 -7.97 -8.60 10.34
N ALA A 10 -9.10 -8.36 11.01
CA ALA A 10 -10.04 -7.31 10.64
C ALA A 10 -9.39 -5.91 10.70
N HIS A 11 -8.54 -5.66 11.69
CA HIS A 11 -7.81 -4.39 11.80
C HIS A 11 -6.84 -4.18 10.63
N ILE A 12 -6.02 -5.18 10.30
CA ILE A 12 -5.09 -5.14 9.17
C ILE A 12 -5.85 -4.92 7.85
N THR A 13 -6.91 -5.70 7.60
CA THR A 13 -7.75 -5.57 6.41
C THR A 13 -8.33 -4.16 6.27
N ARG A 14 -8.80 -3.57 7.38
CA ARG A 14 -9.32 -2.20 7.38
C ARG A 14 -8.24 -1.19 7.03
N LEU A 15 -7.07 -1.26 7.67
CA LEU A 15 -5.98 -0.33 7.41
C LEU A 15 -5.54 -0.37 5.95
N LEU A 16 -5.35 -1.58 5.39
CA LEU A 16 -4.96 -1.75 4.00
C LEU A 16 -6.02 -1.23 3.03
N THR A 17 -7.29 -1.59 3.25
CA THR A 17 -8.39 -1.16 2.38
C THR A 17 -8.56 0.37 2.41
N THR A 18 -8.46 1.00 3.59
CA THR A 18 -8.49 2.46 3.70
C THR A 18 -7.29 3.12 3.01
N ALA A 19 -6.08 2.57 3.19
CA ALA A 19 -4.89 3.11 2.53
C ALA A 19 -5.00 3.06 1.00
N MET A 20 -5.52 1.95 0.45
CA MET A 20 -5.75 1.79 -0.99
C MET A 20 -6.84 2.72 -1.51
N ALA A 21 -8.01 2.78 -0.85
CA ALA A 21 -9.10 3.65 -1.28
C ALA A 21 -8.70 5.13 -1.30
N ASP A 22 -7.96 5.58 -0.28
CA ASP A 22 -7.42 6.95 -0.24
C ASP A 22 -6.42 7.19 -1.38
N ALA A 23 -5.59 6.20 -1.71
CA ALA A 23 -4.59 6.29 -2.77
C ALA A 23 -5.25 6.34 -4.17
N GLU A 24 -6.25 5.49 -4.42
CA GLU A 24 -7.06 5.50 -5.65
C GLU A 24 -7.80 6.84 -5.82
N GLN A 25 -8.40 7.35 -4.75
CA GLN A 25 -9.06 8.66 -4.78
C GLN A 25 -8.05 9.76 -5.16
N ARG A 26 -6.84 9.72 -4.60
CA ARG A 26 -5.78 10.68 -4.90
C ARG A 26 -5.27 10.55 -6.33
N LEU A 27 -5.12 9.35 -6.88
CA LEU A 27 -4.68 9.15 -8.28
C LEU A 27 -5.50 9.98 -9.26
N SER A 28 -6.82 10.05 -9.08
CA SER A 28 -7.73 10.81 -9.96
C SER A 28 -7.68 12.34 -9.77
N LYS A 29 -7.16 12.84 -8.65
CA LYS A 29 -7.24 14.26 -8.26
C LYS A 29 -5.89 14.84 -7.78
N THR A 30 -4.79 14.15 -8.01
CA THR A 30 -3.50 14.49 -7.41
C THR A 30 -2.96 15.81 -7.98
N GLN A 31 -2.61 16.72 -7.08
CA GLN A 31 -1.86 17.94 -7.40
C GLN A 31 -0.36 17.77 -7.16
N ASP A 32 0.01 16.79 -6.32
CA ASP A 32 1.38 16.46 -5.94
C ASP A 32 1.53 14.93 -5.83
N PRO A 33 1.80 14.24 -6.95
CA PRO A 33 1.87 12.79 -6.97
C PRO A 33 3.07 12.24 -6.17
N LEU A 34 4.12 13.04 -5.96
CA LEU A 34 5.28 12.66 -5.14
C LEU A 34 4.92 12.60 -3.66
N ARG A 35 4.16 13.58 -3.16
CA ARG A 35 3.67 13.56 -1.79
C ARG A 35 2.63 12.46 -1.56
N ASP A 36 1.75 12.26 -2.54
CA ASP A 36 0.70 11.24 -2.44
C ASP A 36 1.28 9.82 -2.43
N ILE A 37 2.25 9.52 -3.30
CA ILE A 37 2.93 8.22 -3.29
C ILE A 37 3.75 8.01 -2.01
N ALA A 38 4.38 9.05 -1.46
CA ALA A 38 5.12 8.95 -0.20
C ALA A 38 4.18 8.61 0.97
N THR A 39 3.03 9.30 1.06
CA THR A 39 2.00 9.05 2.07
C THR A 39 1.45 7.63 1.96
N PHE A 40 1.20 7.16 0.73
CA PHE A 40 0.72 5.80 0.50
C PHE A 40 1.74 4.75 0.93
N ARG A 41 3.03 4.95 0.58
CA ARG A 41 4.13 4.05 1.00
C ARG A 41 4.28 3.97 2.52
N GLU A 42 4.18 5.09 3.22
CA GLU A 42 4.24 5.13 4.69
C GLU A 42 3.12 4.29 5.31
N ARG A 43 1.89 4.42 4.80
CA ARG A 43 0.74 3.63 5.27
C ARG A 43 0.90 2.14 5.00
N LEU A 44 1.40 1.76 3.81
CA LEU A 44 1.71 0.36 3.50
C LEU A 44 2.80 -0.19 4.42
N HIS A 45 3.80 0.61 4.75
CA HIS A 45 4.85 0.21 5.69
C HIS A 45 4.28 -0.08 7.08
N TYR A 46 3.38 0.79 7.58
CA TYR A 46 2.69 0.59 8.85
C TYR A 46 1.82 -0.69 8.86
N VAL A 47 1.06 -0.93 7.78
CA VAL A 47 0.29 -2.18 7.62
C VAL A 47 1.20 -3.41 7.68
N ASN A 48 2.32 -3.36 6.97
CA ASN A 48 3.29 -4.45 6.94
C ASN A 48 3.90 -4.71 8.32
N GLN A 49 4.21 -3.67 9.09
CA GLN A 49 4.71 -3.81 10.46
C GLN A 49 3.70 -4.56 11.34
N ILE A 50 2.43 -4.15 11.34
CA ILE A 50 1.38 -4.82 12.14
C ILE A 50 1.21 -6.28 11.70
N MET A 51 1.29 -6.56 10.39
CA MET A 51 1.20 -7.92 9.87
C MET A 51 2.37 -8.79 10.31
N GLN A 52 3.59 -8.25 10.33
CA GLN A 52 4.77 -8.96 10.82
C GLN A 52 4.64 -9.26 12.32
N GLU A 53 4.25 -8.27 13.12
CA GLU A 53 4.00 -8.45 14.56
C GLU A 53 2.91 -9.51 14.81
N ALA A 54 1.83 -9.50 14.03
CA ALA A 54 0.76 -10.50 14.12
C ALA A 54 1.27 -11.92 13.80
N LEU A 55 2.11 -12.07 12.77
CA LEU A 55 2.70 -13.34 12.38
C LEU A 55 3.70 -13.86 13.42
N GLU A 56 4.54 -12.99 13.98
CA GLU A 56 5.48 -13.34 15.03
C GLU A 56 4.75 -13.79 16.30
N ASN A 57 3.76 -13.02 16.75
CA ASN A 57 2.94 -13.38 17.91
C ASN A 57 2.21 -14.71 17.72
N ALA A 58 1.72 -14.97 16.50
CA ALA A 58 1.06 -16.23 16.14
C ALA A 58 2.02 -17.43 16.11
N LYS A 59 3.30 -17.22 15.79
CA LYS A 59 4.35 -18.25 15.87
C LYS A 59 4.75 -18.55 17.32
N LEU A 60 4.82 -17.52 18.17
CA LEU A 60 5.20 -17.65 19.58
C LEU A 60 4.09 -18.27 20.44
N ASN A 61 2.83 -18.12 20.04
CA ASN A 61 1.67 -18.69 20.73
C ASN A 61 0.88 -19.66 19.84
N PRO A 62 1.44 -20.81 19.44
CA PRO A 62 0.78 -21.79 18.58
C PRO A 62 -0.20 -22.64 19.41
N ARG A 63 -1.14 -22.01 20.14
CA ARG A 63 -2.22 -22.77 20.78
C ARG A 63 -3.20 -23.20 19.70
N HIS A 64 -3.72 -24.42 19.84
CA HIS A 64 -4.73 -25.04 18.98
C HIS A 64 -5.92 -24.09 18.78
N SER A 65 -5.84 -23.26 17.75
CA SER A 65 -6.82 -22.22 17.50
C SER A 65 -7.70 -22.65 16.33
N PRO A 66 -9.03 -22.60 16.50
CA PRO A 66 -10.00 -23.04 15.48
C PRO A 66 -10.00 -22.17 14.21
N ASN A 67 -9.19 -21.11 14.14
CA ASN A 67 -9.23 -20.12 13.05
C ASN A 67 -8.05 -20.23 12.05
N ALA A 68 -7.32 -21.35 12.02
CA ALA A 68 -6.20 -21.51 11.10
C ALA A 68 -6.63 -21.40 9.62
N TYR A 69 -7.83 -21.90 9.29
CA TYR A 69 -8.42 -21.73 7.96
C TYR A 69 -8.68 -20.24 7.64
N GLN A 70 -9.30 -19.50 8.57
CA GLN A 70 -9.51 -18.05 8.43
C GLN A 70 -8.19 -17.29 8.29
N THR A 71 -7.13 -17.74 8.96
CA THR A 71 -5.79 -17.15 8.82
C THR A 71 -5.23 -17.38 7.42
N ILE A 72 -5.44 -18.56 6.82
CA ILE A 72 -5.01 -18.86 5.45
C ILE A 72 -5.80 -18.00 4.44
N GLU A 73 -7.12 -17.93 4.56
CA GLU A 73 -7.96 -17.07 3.71
C GLU A 73 -7.53 -15.60 3.83
N PHE A 74 -7.34 -15.11 5.05
CA PHE A 74 -6.84 -13.77 5.30
C PHE A 74 -5.49 -13.51 4.62
N LEU A 75 -4.53 -14.42 4.73
CA LEU A 75 -3.21 -14.24 4.11
C LEU A 75 -3.31 -14.22 2.57
N HIS A 76 -4.18 -15.04 1.99
CA HIS A 76 -4.44 -15.02 0.55
C HIS A 76 -5.09 -13.70 0.11
N ASP A 77 -6.11 -13.22 0.84
CA ASP A 77 -6.73 -11.92 0.58
C ASP A 77 -5.74 -10.76 0.70
N MET A 78 -4.84 -10.81 1.69
CA MET A 78 -3.77 -9.81 1.82
C MET A 78 -2.81 -9.85 0.65
N GLN A 79 -2.46 -11.04 0.15
CA GLN A 79 -1.61 -11.16 -1.04
C GLN A 79 -2.26 -10.51 -2.27
N GLN A 80 -3.56 -10.72 -2.48
CA GLN A 80 -4.30 -10.07 -3.57
C GLN A 80 -4.31 -8.54 -3.43
N LYS A 81 -4.59 -8.02 -2.23
CA LYS A 81 -4.60 -6.57 -1.98
C LYS A 81 -3.21 -5.94 -2.12
N LEU A 82 -2.14 -6.65 -1.75
CA LEU A 82 -0.77 -6.18 -1.95
C LEU A 82 -0.42 -6.07 -3.44
N THR A 83 -0.87 -7.02 -4.28
CA THR A 83 -0.72 -6.91 -5.73
C THR A 83 -1.40 -5.66 -6.28
N GLN A 84 -2.64 -5.39 -5.85
CA GLN A 84 -3.37 -4.16 -6.23
C GLN A 84 -2.66 -2.89 -5.72
N ALA A 85 -2.09 -2.92 -4.51
CA ALA A 85 -1.31 -1.80 -3.98
C ALA A 85 -0.05 -1.50 -4.81
N GLU A 86 0.60 -2.52 -5.36
CA GLU A 86 1.73 -2.34 -6.29
C GLU A 86 1.28 -1.72 -7.63
N GLU A 87 0.09 -2.07 -8.13
CA GLU A 87 -0.49 -1.43 -9.32
C GLU A 87 -0.73 0.07 -9.08
N ILE A 88 -1.37 0.44 -7.96
CA ILE A 88 -1.58 1.85 -7.55
C ILE A 88 -0.23 2.59 -7.47
N LYS A 89 0.78 1.98 -6.86
CA LYS A 89 2.13 2.56 -6.75
C LYS A 89 2.78 2.76 -8.11
N ARG A 90 2.57 1.85 -9.05
CA ARG A 90 3.04 1.98 -10.44
C ARG A 90 2.36 3.14 -11.14
N GLU A 91 1.05 3.32 -10.97
CA GLU A 91 0.31 4.45 -11.55
C GLU A 91 0.82 5.80 -11.04
N PHE A 92 1.05 5.93 -9.72
CA PHE A 92 1.66 7.14 -9.18
C PHE A 92 3.05 7.41 -9.77
N THR A 93 3.86 6.35 -9.95
CA THR A 93 5.20 6.48 -10.53
C THR A 93 5.13 7.02 -11.96
N LEU A 94 4.20 6.52 -12.77
CA LEU A 94 3.97 7.02 -14.13
C LEU A 94 3.54 8.50 -14.13
N LEU A 95 2.67 8.92 -13.19
CA LEU A 95 2.26 10.33 -13.07
C LEU A 95 3.45 11.24 -12.74
N VAL A 96 4.33 10.81 -11.84
CA VAL A 96 5.56 11.54 -11.48
C VAL A 96 6.47 11.67 -12.71
N GLU A 97 6.69 10.59 -13.45
CA GLU A 97 7.53 10.61 -14.66
C GLU A 97 6.96 11.53 -15.74
N ILE A 98 5.65 11.49 -15.99
CA ILE A 98 4.98 12.37 -16.96
C ILE A 98 5.11 13.85 -16.55
N GLN A 99 4.93 14.18 -15.27
CA GLN A 99 5.11 15.54 -14.78
C GLN A 99 6.56 15.99 -14.93
N ALA A 100 7.53 15.13 -14.58
CA ALA A 100 8.95 15.43 -14.75
C ALA A 100 9.30 15.74 -16.22
N VAL A 101 8.79 14.96 -17.17
CA VAL A 101 8.95 15.19 -18.61
C VAL A 101 8.35 16.52 -19.05
N LYS A 102 7.15 16.88 -18.57
CA LYS A 102 6.52 18.18 -18.87
C LYS A 102 7.34 19.38 -18.36
N THR A 103 8.01 19.25 -17.21
CA THR A 103 8.91 20.29 -16.70
C THR A 103 10.20 20.44 -17.50
N ILE A 104 10.71 19.36 -18.11
CA ILE A 104 11.96 19.39 -18.89
C ILE A 104 11.73 19.98 -20.28
N SER A 105 10.51 19.93 -20.80
CA SER A 105 10.17 20.45 -22.12
C SER A 105 9.77 21.92 -22.14
N PHE A 106 10.57 22.89 -21.65
CA PHE A 106 10.49 24.31 -22.03
C PHE A 106 11.70 25.14 -21.57
N GLN A 107 12.63 25.43 -22.51
CA GLN A 107 13.12 26.79 -22.84
C GLN A 107 13.75 26.79 -24.25
N PRO A 108 12.97 27.05 -25.33
CA PRO A 108 13.53 27.48 -26.59
C PRO A 108 13.63 29.01 -26.62
N ASN A 109 14.84 29.51 -26.91
CA ASN A 109 15.17 30.89 -27.32
C ASN A 109 14.91 32.04 -26.32
N ALA A 110 15.98 32.45 -25.63
CA ALA A 110 16.17 33.84 -25.21
C ALA A 110 17.65 34.23 -25.21
N LEU A 111 18.35 34.01 -26.32
CA LEU A 111 19.67 34.63 -26.59
C LEU A 111 19.70 35.15 -28.03
N THR A 112 18.84 36.11 -28.30
CA THR A 112 18.99 37.06 -29.41
C THR A 112 18.86 38.45 -28.82
N THR A 113 19.98 39.05 -28.41
CA THR A 113 20.46 40.37 -28.85
C THR A 113 21.80 40.68 -28.20
#